data_AF-A0A7Z9A2V9-F1
#
_entry.id   AF-A0A7Z9A2V9-F1
#
_cell.length_a   1.000
_cell.length_b   1.000
_cell.length_c   1.000
_cell.angle_alpha   90.00
_cell.angle_beta   90.00
_cell.angle_gamma   90.00
#
_symmetry.space_group_name_H-M   'P 1'
#
loop_
_entity.id
_entity.type
_entity.pdbx_description
1 polymer ?
#
loop_
_entity_poly.entity_id
_entity_poly.type
_entity_poly.pdbx_seq_one_letter_code
_entity_poly.pdbx_strand_id
1 'polypeptide(L)'
;MSEPPISHSPGQQQEPVCPRHPERASYARCTRCMRPACGQCQVHLEVGMICPDCYRDVTGHSRPQRAHTSNNPNITYTLIGINVVVYLLQWIIPNYWVYNEFAYKADWVAYSHEYYRAITSGFLHSQNDPSHLLLNMVSLYLFGAAIEKMIGNWRYLLVYLTAILGGSAAVWVLEPHAVVVGASGGIFGLMGAYLTIMVALKERDNVRSVMVLIGVNVIYGFIMPGISWQAHLGGFIAGAIATLLCIAPQLMRSRGR
;
A
#
# COMPACT_ATOMS: atom_id res chain seq x y z
N MET A 1 73.45 -4.14 -14.90
CA MET A 1 72.88 -2.81 -15.23
C MET A 1 71.61 -2.69 -14.44
N SER A 2 71.70 -2.02 -13.29
CA SER A 2 70.66 -1.97 -12.27
C SER A 2 69.86 -0.68 -12.44
N GLU A 3 68.54 -0.78 -12.53
CA GLU A 3 67.63 0.37 -12.59
C GLU A 3 67.85 1.32 -11.38
N PRO A 4 67.68 2.64 -11.56
CA PRO A 4 67.71 3.56 -10.43
C PRO A 4 66.40 3.47 -9.62
N PRO A 5 66.40 3.83 -8.33
CA PRO A 5 65.22 3.72 -7.49
C PRO A 5 64.20 4.82 -7.83
N ILE A 6 62.92 4.45 -7.83
CA ILE A 6 61.79 5.39 -7.87
C ILE A 6 61.85 6.26 -6.61
N SER A 7 62.14 7.55 -6.77
CA SER A 7 62.06 8.52 -5.68
C SER A 7 60.60 8.84 -5.39
N HIS A 8 60.07 8.33 -4.27
CA HIS A 8 58.83 8.84 -3.69
C HIS A 8 59.11 10.20 -3.05
N SER A 9 58.68 11.30 -3.70
CA SER A 9 58.63 12.62 -3.07
C SER A 9 57.54 12.67 -2.00
N PRO A 10 57.84 13.02 -0.74
CA PRO A 10 56.84 13.25 0.28
C PRO A 10 56.23 14.65 0.12
N GLY A 11 54.90 14.73 -0.04
CA GLY A 11 54.17 15.96 0.25
C GLY A 11 53.47 16.71 -0.89
N GLN A 12 53.08 16.08 -1.99
CA GLN A 12 52.07 16.70 -2.87
C GLN A 12 50.68 16.58 -2.21
N GLN A 13 50.28 17.61 -1.47
CA GLN A 13 48.88 17.81 -1.12
C GLN A 13 48.08 17.84 -2.43
N GLN A 14 47.37 16.76 -2.72
CA GLN A 14 46.50 16.69 -3.89
C GLN A 14 45.53 17.87 -3.82
N GLU A 15 45.55 18.70 -4.86
CA GLU A 15 44.66 19.85 -4.93
C GLU A 15 43.21 19.38 -4.75
N PRO A 16 42.41 20.06 -3.92
CA PRO A 16 41.02 19.68 -3.73
C PRO A 16 40.26 19.89 -5.04
N VAL A 17 39.81 18.81 -5.67
CA VAL A 17 39.07 18.85 -6.93
C VAL A 17 37.57 18.77 -6.70
N CYS A 18 36.80 19.31 -7.64
CA CYS A 18 35.34 19.19 -7.59
C CYS A 18 34.90 17.75 -7.88
N PRO A 19 34.08 17.09 -7.03
CA PRO A 19 33.64 15.71 -7.26
C PRO A 19 32.89 15.47 -8.58
N ARG A 20 32.30 16.53 -9.17
CA ARG A 20 31.63 16.46 -10.48
C ARG A 20 32.52 16.85 -11.66
N HIS A 21 33.62 17.55 -11.39
CA HIS A 21 34.60 17.97 -12.40
C HIS A 21 36.01 17.74 -11.83
N PRO A 22 36.50 16.49 -11.85
CA PRO A 22 37.80 16.12 -11.28
C PRO A 22 38.97 16.88 -11.90
N GLU A 23 38.83 17.32 -13.15
CA GLU A 23 39.85 18.10 -13.87
C GLU A 23 39.99 19.55 -13.37
N ARG A 24 39.19 19.97 -12.38
CA ARG A 24 39.19 21.35 -11.88
C ARG A 24 39.48 21.41 -10.39
N ALA A 25 40.63 22.02 -10.06
CA ALA A 25 40.95 22.44 -8.71
C ALA A 25 39.89 23.44 -8.19
N SER A 26 39.51 23.27 -6.94
CA SER A 26 38.43 24.00 -6.29
C SER A 26 38.71 24.17 -4.81
N TYR A 27 39.06 25.38 -4.40
CA TYR A 27 39.29 25.70 -2.98
C TYR A 27 38.02 26.16 -2.26
N ALA A 28 36.98 26.56 -3.00
CA ALA A 28 35.68 26.90 -2.42
C ALA A 28 35.01 25.66 -1.83
N ARG A 29 34.55 25.77 -0.58
CA ARG A 29 33.92 24.68 0.17
C ARG A 29 32.47 25.00 0.47
N CYS A 30 31.62 24.00 0.28
CA CYS A 30 30.22 24.06 0.66
C CYS A 30 30.06 24.35 2.15
N THR A 31 29.31 25.40 2.51
CA THR A 31 29.06 25.78 3.90
C THR A 31 28.35 24.68 4.71
N ARG A 32 27.67 23.74 4.04
CA ARG A 32 26.93 22.65 4.67
C ARG A 32 27.73 21.35 4.81
N CYS A 33 28.38 20.88 3.75
CA CYS A 33 29.04 19.57 3.72
C CYS A 33 30.56 19.63 3.54
N MET A 34 31.14 20.83 3.49
CA MET A 34 32.59 21.10 3.35
C MET A 34 33.28 20.51 2.12
N ARG A 35 32.51 19.93 1.18
CA ARG A 35 33.02 19.41 -0.09
C ARG A 35 33.43 20.54 -1.04
N PRO A 36 34.51 20.38 -1.81
CA PRO A 36 34.90 21.31 -2.87
C PRO A 36 33.83 21.45 -3.96
N ALA A 37 33.57 22.67 -4.42
CA ALA A 37 32.68 22.95 -5.56
C ALA A 37 33.29 23.98 -6.51
N CYS A 38 33.58 23.59 -7.76
CA CYS A 38 34.10 24.50 -8.78
C CYS A 38 33.10 25.63 -9.09
N GLY A 39 33.56 26.74 -9.68
CA GLY A 39 32.71 27.92 -9.95
C GLY A 39 31.44 27.63 -10.76
N GLN A 40 31.42 26.60 -11.61
CA GLN A 40 30.21 26.19 -12.35
C GLN A 40 29.20 25.38 -11.51
N CYS A 41 29.64 24.81 -10.39
CA CYS A 41 28.81 24.02 -9.49
C CYS A 41 28.42 24.79 -8.23
N GLN A 42 28.95 25.98 -8.00
CA GLN A 42 28.60 26.78 -6.84
C GLN A 42 27.18 27.33 -7.00
N VAL A 43 26.36 27.15 -5.97
CA VAL A 43 25.07 27.85 -5.85
C VAL A 43 25.24 28.91 -4.78
N HIS A 44 25.15 30.18 -5.16
CA HIS A 44 25.32 31.30 -4.26
C HIS A 44 24.00 31.61 -3.53
N LEU A 45 24.09 31.70 -2.20
CA LEU A 45 23.03 32.14 -1.30
C LEU A 45 23.53 33.38 -0.53
N GLU A 46 22.62 34.06 0.17
CA GLU A 46 22.97 35.23 0.99
C GLU A 46 24.03 34.92 2.06
N VAL A 47 24.07 33.69 2.55
CA VAL A 47 24.99 33.24 3.62
C VAL A 47 26.16 32.40 3.09
N GLY A 48 26.52 32.57 1.81
CA GLY A 48 27.66 31.90 1.16
C GLY A 48 27.25 30.87 0.11
N MET A 49 28.22 30.04 -0.30
CA MET A 49 28.02 29.05 -1.36
C MET A 49 27.61 27.68 -0.80
N ILE A 50 26.71 26.99 -1.49
CA ILE A 50 26.35 25.58 -1.24
C ILE A 50 26.59 24.73 -2.50
N CYS A 51 26.95 23.45 -2.35
CA CYS A 51 27.12 22.55 -3.50
C CYS A 51 25.75 22.11 -4.06
N PRO A 52 25.67 21.64 -5.32
CA PRO A 52 24.39 21.30 -5.95
C PRO A 52 23.66 20.14 -5.28
N ASP A 53 24.39 19.24 -4.61
CA ASP A 53 23.79 18.12 -3.87
C ASP A 53 23.06 18.65 -2.64
N CYS A 54 23.75 19.44 -1.81
CA CYS A 54 23.15 20.07 -0.65
C CYS A 54 22.08 21.09 -1.02
N TYR A 55 22.19 21.77 -2.16
CA TYR A 55 21.14 22.66 -2.68
C TYR A 55 19.85 21.89 -3.02
N ARG A 56 19.97 20.71 -3.64
CA ARG A 56 18.81 19.82 -3.90
C ARG A 56 18.15 19.34 -2.62
N ASP A 57 18.95 19.04 -1.58
CA ASP A 57 18.43 18.65 -0.27
C ASP A 57 17.63 19.78 0.40
N VAL A 58 18.05 21.05 0.23
CA VAL A 58 17.32 22.22 0.80
C VAL A 58 16.10 22.60 -0.04
N THR A 59 16.22 22.60 -1.36
CA THR A 59 15.14 23.02 -2.28
C THR A 59 14.10 21.94 -2.55
N GLY A 60 14.21 20.77 -1.90
CA GLY A 60 13.25 19.68 -2.06
C GLY A 60 13.28 19.00 -3.44
N HIS A 61 14.25 19.32 -4.30
CA HIS A 61 14.41 18.70 -5.62
C HIS A 61 15.14 17.35 -5.52
N SER A 62 14.69 16.51 -4.59
CA SER A 62 15.02 15.09 -4.60
C SER A 62 14.52 14.54 -5.94
N ARG A 63 15.42 14.04 -6.79
CA ARG A 63 15.00 13.24 -7.95
C ARG A 63 14.02 12.20 -7.43
N PRO A 64 12.76 12.15 -7.91
CA PRO A 64 11.87 11.07 -7.51
C PRO A 64 12.61 9.79 -7.89
N GLN A 65 12.94 8.96 -6.90
CA GLN A 65 13.24 7.56 -7.18
C GLN A 65 12.02 7.07 -7.93
N ARG A 66 12.17 6.83 -9.24
CA ARG A 66 11.13 6.23 -10.07
C ARG A 66 10.86 4.85 -9.51
N ALA A 67 9.99 4.75 -8.52
CA ALA A 67 9.16 3.58 -8.38
C ALA A 67 8.32 3.57 -9.67
N HIS A 68 8.51 2.54 -10.49
CA HIS A 68 7.59 2.23 -11.58
C HIS A 68 6.25 1.79 -10.96
N THR A 69 5.53 2.71 -10.33
CA THR A 69 4.10 2.52 -10.06
C THR A 69 3.41 3.08 -11.28
N SER A 70 2.82 2.20 -12.09
CA SER A 70 1.83 2.65 -13.06
C SER A 70 0.84 3.54 -12.31
N ASN A 71 0.64 4.78 -12.78
CA ASN A 71 -0.30 5.72 -12.15
C ASN A 71 -1.77 5.25 -12.23
N ASN A 72 -2.00 4.12 -12.91
CA ASN A 72 -3.27 3.45 -13.08
C ASN A 72 -3.41 2.32 -12.04
N PRO A 73 -4.51 2.29 -11.26
CA PRO A 73 -4.79 1.26 -10.27
C PRO A 73 -5.23 -0.05 -10.96
N ASN A 74 -4.27 -0.71 -11.59
CA ASN A 74 -4.51 -1.86 -12.46
C ASN A 74 -5.11 -3.04 -11.67
N ILE A 75 -4.67 -3.28 -10.43
CA ILE A 75 -5.18 -4.37 -9.61
C ILE A 75 -6.62 -4.08 -9.17
N THR A 76 -6.93 -2.85 -8.80
CA THR A 76 -8.31 -2.45 -8.46
C THR A 76 -9.27 -2.73 -9.60
N TYR A 77 -8.93 -2.29 -10.83
CA TYR A 77 -9.76 -2.59 -12.00
C TYR A 77 -9.84 -4.08 -12.32
N THR A 78 -8.75 -4.81 -12.12
CA THR A 78 -8.74 -6.27 -12.31
C THR A 78 -9.68 -6.95 -11.32
N LEU A 79 -9.64 -6.58 -10.04
CA LEU A 79 -10.54 -7.11 -9.02
C LEU A 79 -11.99 -6.76 -9.30
N ILE A 80 -12.29 -5.53 -9.74
CA ILE A 80 -13.63 -5.14 -10.17
C ILE A 80 -14.09 -6.02 -11.34
N GLY A 81 -13.25 -6.18 -12.36
CA GLY A 81 -13.53 -7.03 -13.51
C GLY A 81 -13.82 -8.49 -13.11
N ILE A 82 -13.01 -9.06 -12.22
CA ILE A 82 -13.23 -10.42 -11.69
C ILE A 82 -14.58 -10.52 -10.99
N ASN A 83 -14.91 -9.59 -10.09
CA ASN A 83 -16.19 -9.59 -9.37
C ASN A 83 -17.39 -9.50 -10.33
N VAL A 84 -17.31 -8.65 -11.36
CA VAL A 84 -18.35 -8.53 -12.38
C VAL A 84 -18.49 -9.83 -13.18
N VAL A 85 -17.37 -10.42 -13.62
CA VAL A 85 -17.38 -11.69 -14.37
C VAL A 85 -17.95 -12.82 -13.52
N VAL A 86 -17.53 -12.96 -12.26
CA VAL A 86 -18.07 -13.98 -11.33
C VAL A 86 -19.56 -13.77 -11.12
N TYR A 87 -20.01 -12.53 -10.95
CA TYR A 87 -21.44 -12.25 -10.81
C TYR A 87 -22.24 -12.61 -12.07
N LEU A 88 -21.71 -12.35 -13.26
CA LEU A 88 -22.34 -12.81 -14.52
C LEU A 88 -22.39 -14.33 -14.60
N LEU A 89 -21.34 -15.04 -14.19
CA LEU A 89 -21.31 -16.50 -14.13
C LEU A 89 -22.37 -17.05 -13.15
N GLN A 90 -22.63 -16.37 -12.03
CA GLN A 90 -23.70 -16.74 -11.10
C GLN A 90 -25.10 -16.68 -11.72
N TRP A 91 -25.30 -15.87 -12.77
CA TRP A 91 -26.56 -15.77 -13.51
C TRP A 91 -26.64 -16.74 -14.69
N ILE A 92 -25.52 -16.98 -15.37
CA ILE A 92 -25.46 -17.85 -16.55
C ILE A 92 -25.55 -19.33 -16.16
N ILE A 93 -24.91 -19.72 -15.05
CA ILE A 93 -24.87 -21.12 -14.61
C ILE A 93 -26.10 -21.41 -13.73
N PRO A 94 -26.95 -22.38 -14.10
CA PRO A 94 -28.23 -22.62 -13.43
C PRO A 94 -28.08 -23.20 -12.01
N ASN A 95 -29.20 -23.29 -11.30
CA ASN A 95 -29.33 -23.93 -9.98
C ASN A 95 -28.52 -23.29 -8.85
N TYR A 96 -28.18 -22.00 -8.97
CA TYR A 96 -27.33 -21.31 -7.99
C TYR A 96 -25.99 -22.03 -7.76
N TRP A 97 -25.51 -22.80 -8.74
CA TRP A 97 -24.36 -23.69 -8.54
C TRP A 97 -23.11 -22.91 -8.12
N VAL A 98 -22.78 -21.83 -8.82
CA VAL A 98 -21.62 -20.97 -8.50
C VAL A 98 -21.73 -20.39 -7.09
N TYR A 99 -22.91 -19.92 -6.70
CA TYR A 99 -23.14 -19.41 -5.35
C TYR A 99 -22.92 -20.50 -4.31
N ASN A 100 -23.55 -21.68 -4.49
CA ASN A 100 -23.48 -22.76 -3.53
C ASN A 100 -22.07 -23.36 -3.39
N GLU A 101 -21.31 -23.38 -4.47
CA GLU A 101 -19.97 -23.96 -4.54
C GLU A 101 -18.88 -23.03 -3.98
N PHE A 102 -19.04 -21.71 -4.11
CA PHE A 102 -17.97 -20.78 -3.72
C PHE A 102 -18.32 -19.94 -2.49
N ALA A 103 -19.58 -19.93 -2.03
CA ALA A 103 -19.97 -19.17 -0.83
C ALA A 103 -19.26 -19.71 0.42
N TYR A 104 -19.01 -18.80 1.36
CA TYR A 104 -18.40 -19.16 2.62
C TYR A 104 -19.40 -19.93 3.47
N LYS A 105 -19.02 -21.13 3.90
CA LYS A 105 -19.79 -22.01 4.77
C LYS A 105 -18.81 -22.64 5.75
N ALA A 106 -18.84 -22.23 7.03
CA ALA A 106 -17.79 -22.64 7.98
C ALA A 106 -17.72 -24.16 8.15
N ASP A 107 -18.87 -24.85 8.16
CA ASP A 107 -18.94 -26.31 8.26
C ASP A 107 -18.20 -27.01 7.10
N TRP A 108 -18.31 -26.49 5.87
CA TRP A 108 -17.64 -27.09 4.71
C TRP A 108 -16.13 -26.84 4.75
N VAL A 109 -15.72 -25.66 5.20
CA VAL A 109 -14.30 -25.34 5.45
C VAL A 109 -13.72 -26.25 6.53
N ALA A 110 -14.46 -26.48 7.62
CA ALA A 110 -14.01 -27.25 8.77
C ALA A 110 -14.01 -28.76 8.54
N TYR A 111 -15.08 -29.31 7.94
CA TYR A 111 -15.29 -30.75 7.84
C TYR A 111 -15.00 -31.34 6.45
N SER A 112 -15.05 -30.51 5.39
CA SER A 112 -14.79 -30.95 4.01
C SER A 112 -13.48 -30.41 3.43
N HIS A 113 -12.69 -29.68 4.23
CA HIS A 113 -11.40 -29.10 3.85
C HIS A 113 -11.47 -28.13 2.66
N GLU A 114 -12.62 -27.48 2.47
CA GLU A 114 -12.86 -26.58 1.34
C GLU A 114 -12.34 -25.15 1.61
N TYR A 115 -11.05 -25.04 1.93
CA TYR A 115 -10.40 -23.78 2.32
C TYR A 115 -10.48 -22.69 1.25
N TYR A 116 -10.65 -23.06 -0.02
CA TYR A 116 -10.80 -22.11 -1.12
C TYR A 116 -12.03 -21.20 -0.93
N ARG A 117 -13.07 -21.65 -0.20
CA ARG A 117 -14.25 -20.84 0.15
C ARG A 117 -13.91 -19.60 0.94
N ALA A 118 -12.85 -19.64 1.74
CA ALA A 118 -12.39 -18.49 2.54
C ALA A 118 -11.94 -17.31 1.67
N ILE A 119 -11.51 -17.56 0.43
CA ILE A 119 -11.11 -16.51 -0.53
C ILE A 119 -12.21 -16.28 -1.58
N THR A 120 -12.73 -17.35 -2.18
CA THR A 120 -13.67 -17.27 -3.31
C THR A 120 -14.99 -16.61 -2.96
N SER A 121 -15.47 -16.76 -1.72
CA SER A 121 -16.64 -16.04 -1.20
C SER A 121 -16.52 -14.52 -1.28
N GLY A 122 -15.29 -13.99 -1.20
CA GLY A 122 -15.00 -12.57 -1.37
C GLY A 122 -15.26 -12.03 -2.78
N PHE A 123 -15.51 -12.91 -3.76
CA PHE A 123 -15.79 -12.53 -5.16
C PHE A 123 -17.23 -12.80 -5.61
N LEU A 124 -18.03 -13.45 -4.76
CA LEU A 124 -19.44 -13.71 -4.98
C LEU A 124 -20.29 -12.54 -4.50
N HIS A 125 -21.47 -12.36 -5.08
CA HIS A 125 -22.46 -11.37 -4.63
C HIS A 125 -23.85 -11.98 -4.59
N SER A 126 -24.79 -11.34 -3.88
CA SER A 126 -26.18 -11.83 -3.84
C SER A 126 -26.85 -11.66 -5.20
N GLN A 127 -27.36 -12.75 -5.81
CA GLN A 127 -28.13 -12.65 -7.07
C GLN A 127 -29.43 -11.86 -6.87
N ASN A 128 -30.04 -11.94 -5.68
CA ASN A 128 -31.30 -11.26 -5.38
C ASN A 128 -31.14 -9.77 -5.07
N ASP A 129 -29.90 -9.31 -4.88
CA ASP A 129 -29.60 -7.91 -4.57
C ASP A 129 -28.42 -7.39 -5.42
N PRO A 130 -28.70 -6.88 -6.64
CA PRO A 130 -27.68 -6.28 -7.49
C PRO A 130 -27.02 -5.03 -6.87
N SER A 131 -27.69 -4.36 -5.92
CA SER A 131 -27.13 -3.18 -5.25
C SER A 131 -25.90 -3.56 -4.40
N HIS A 132 -25.87 -4.78 -3.87
CA HIS A 132 -24.71 -5.31 -3.15
C HIS A 132 -23.44 -5.31 -4.03
N LEU A 133 -23.54 -5.77 -5.28
CA LEU A 133 -22.41 -5.69 -6.23
C LEU A 133 -22.05 -4.25 -6.52
N LEU A 134 -23.03 -3.42 -6.89
CA LEU A 134 -22.78 -2.03 -7.27
C LEU A 134 -22.05 -1.25 -6.17
N LEU A 135 -22.54 -1.32 -4.93
CA LEU A 135 -21.96 -0.62 -3.78
C LEU A 135 -20.56 -1.13 -3.45
N ASN A 136 -20.32 -2.44 -3.58
CA ASN A 136 -18.98 -3.01 -3.41
C ASN A 136 -18.03 -2.53 -4.51
N MET A 137 -18.45 -2.47 -5.77
CA MET A 137 -17.57 -2.04 -6.87
C MET A 137 -17.24 -0.55 -6.79
N VAL A 138 -18.20 0.29 -6.42
CA VAL A 138 -17.96 1.72 -6.14
C VAL A 138 -16.98 1.88 -4.97
N SER A 139 -17.20 1.15 -3.88
CA SER A 139 -16.31 1.24 -2.71
C SER A 139 -14.92 0.68 -3.00
N LEU A 140 -14.81 -0.42 -3.73
CA LEU A 140 -13.55 -1.00 -4.16
C LEU A 140 -12.81 -0.06 -5.11
N TYR A 141 -13.50 0.66 -6.00
CA TYR A 141 -12.88 1.69 -6.81
C TYR A 141 -12.32 2.83 -5.96
N LEU A 142 -13.13 3.40 -5.05
CA LEU A 142 -12.75 4.55 -4.23
C LEU A 142 -11.59 4.21 -3.27
N PHE A 143 -11.73 3.16 -2.48
CA PHE A 143 -10.71 2.74 -1.51
C PHE A 143 -9.55 2.00 -2.17
N GLY A 144 -9.85 1.07 -3.06
CA GLY A 144 -8.83 0.27 -3.74
C GLY A 144 -7.88 1.13 -4.56
N ALA A 145 -8.41 2.04 -5.39
CA ALA A 145 -7.55 2.90 -6.20
C ALA A 145 -6.69 3.84 -5.34
N ALA A 146 -7.21 4.34 -4.22
CA ALA A 146 -6.45 5.17 -3.29
C ALA A 146 -5.33 4.38 -2.62
N ILE A 147 -5.64 3.23 -2.02
CA ILE A 147 -4.65 2.41 -1.31
C ILE A 147 -3.61 1.82 -2.28
N GLU A 148 -4.02 1.35 -3.45
CA GLU A 148 -3.10 0.83 -4.47
C GLU A 148 -2.04 1.86 -4.86
N LYS A 149 -2.43 3.14 -5.01
CA LYS A 149 -1.48 4.23 -5.27
C LYS A 149 -0.55 4.51 -4.10
N MET A 150 -1.04 4.34 -2.86
CA MET A 150 -0.27 4.66 -1.65
C MET A 150 0.76 3.59 -1.30
N ILE A 151 0.43 2.30 -1.44
CA ILE A 151 1.31 1.19 -1.03
C ILE A 151 1.82 0.33 -2.19
N GLY A 152 1.34 0.55 -3.42
CA GLY A 152 1.71 -0.19 -4.60
C GLY A 152 0.95 -1.51 -4.78
N ASN A 153 0.93 -2.00 -6.01
CA ASN A 153 0.07 -3.08 -6.51
C ASN A 153 0.11 -4.36 -5.66
N TRP A 154 1.30 -4.91 -5.37
CA TRP A 154 1.43 -6.19 -4.68
C TRP A 154 1.07 -6.11 -3.19
N ARG A 155 1.44 -5.02 -2.52
CA ARG A 155 1.08 -4.81 -1.11
C ARG A 155 -0.41 -4.60 -0.97
N TYR A 156 -1.01 -3.84 -1.89
CA TYR A 156 -2.46 -3.69 -1.99
C TYR A 156 -3.17 -5.03 -2.14
N LEU A 157 -2.74 -5.86 -3.10
CA LEU A 157 -3.33 -7.18 -3.30
C LEU A 157 -3.22 -8.07 -2.06
N LEU A 158 -2.05 -8.09 -1.42
CA LEU A 158 -1.82 -8.85 -0.18
C LEU A 158 -2.75 -8.37 0.95
N VAL A 159 -2.87 -7.06 1.14
CA VAL A 159 -3.79 -6.48 2.14
C VAL A 159 -5.24 -6.88 1.86
N TYR A 160 -5.68 -6.77 0.60
CA TYR A 160 -7.05 -7.11 0.21
C TYR A 160 -7.37 -8.60 0.44
N LEU A 161 -6.49 -9.51 0.01
CA LEU A 161 -6.68 -10.95 0.20
C LEU A 161 -6.57 -11.37 1.67
N THR A 162 -5.64 -10.78 2.42
CA THR A 162 -5.52 -11.04 3.87
C THR A 162 -6.74 -10.54 4.63
N ALA A 163 -7.34 -9.43 4.21
CA ALA A 163 -8.59 -8.95 4.78
C ALA A 163 -9.76 -9.89 4.49
N ILE A 164 -9.88 -10.43 3.26
CA ILE A 164 -10.90 -11.45 2.97
C ILE A 164 -10.72 -12.67 3.89
N LEU A 165 -9.50 -13.17 4.05
CA LEU A 165 -9.18 -14.27 4.96
C LEU A 165 -9.51 -13.94 6.43
N GLY A 166 -9.17 -12.73 6.88
CA GLY A 166 -9.49 -12.26 8.22
C GLY A 166 -10.98 -12.17 8.48
N GLY A 167 -11.75 -11.72 7.48
CA GLY A 167 -13.22 -11.73 7.53
C GLY A 167 -13.78 -13.15 7.65
N SER A 168 -13.32 -14.07 6.81
CA SER A 168 -13.69 -15.49 6.87
C SER A 168 -13.36 -16.12 8.23
N ALA A 169 -12.17 -15.84 8.78
CA ALA A 169 -11.77 -16.31 10.10
C ALA A 169 -12.66 -15.75 11.22
N ALA A 170 -13.04 -14.47 11.16
CA ALA A 170 -13.95 -13.88 12.13
C ALA A 170 -15.36 -14.48 12.05
N VAL A 171 -15.86 -14.76 10.84
CA VAL A 171 -17.15 -15.46 10.66
C VAL A 171 -17.08 -16.86 11.27
N TRP A 172 -16.00 -17.61 11.05
CA TRP A 172 -15.84 -18.94 11.68
C TRP A 172 -16.02 -18.84 13.20
N VAL A 173 -15.32 -17.91 13.84
CA VAL A 173 -15.30 -17.82 15.31
C VAL A 173 -16.60 -17.26 15.88
N LEU A 174 -17.21 -16.27 15.21
CA LEU A 174 -18.29 -15.46 15.78
C LEU A 174 -19.68 -15.83 15.25
N GLU A 175 -19.78 -16.45 14.07
CA GLU A 175 -21.03 -16.83 13.42
C GLU A 175 -20.83 -17.99 12.42
N PRO A 176 -20.47 -19.20 12.89
CA PRO A 176 -20.10 -20.32 12.04
C PRO A 176 -21.23 -20.82 11.13
N HIS A 177 -22.49 -20.56 11.50
CA HIS A 177 -23.66 -21.00 10.73
C HIS A 177 -24.07 -20.02 9.63
N ALA A 178 -23.45 -18.84 9.54
CA ALA A 178 -23.74 -17.89 8.47
C ALA A 178 -23.17 -18.36 7.13
N VAL A 179 -23.96 -18.17 6.08
CA VAL A 179 -23.48 -18.21 4.69
C VAL A 179 -23.10 -16.80 4.30
N VAL A 180 -21.84 -16.58 3.91
CA VAL A 180 -21.31 -15.25 3.62
C VAL A 180 -20.77 -15.17 2.19
N VAL A 181 -21.10 -14.07 1.51
CA VAL A 181 -20.56 -13.68 0.20
C VAL A 181 -20.31 -12.18 0.19
N GLY A 182 -19.37 -11.72 -0.63
CA GLY A 182 -19.18 -10.31 -0.92
C GLY A 182 -17.75 -9.83 -0.75
N ALA A 183 -17.36 -8.90 -1.62
CA ALA A 183 -16.07 -8.21 -1.56
C ALA A 183 -15.91 -7.32 -0.32
N SER A 184 -16.98 -7.09 0.44
CA SER A 184 -17.02 -6.15 1.56
C SER A 184 -16.01 -6.47 2.67
N GLY A 185 -15.71 -7.74 2.96
CA GLY A 185 -14.66 -8.08 3.93
C GLY A 185 -13.29 -7.51 3.54
N GLY A 186 -12.94 -7.61 2.26
CA GLY A 186 -11.74 -7.00 1.70
C GLY A 186 -11.79 -5.47 1.73
N ILE A 187 -12.94 -4.87 1.39
CA ILE A 187 -13.14 -3.40 1.39
C ILE A 187 -13.00 -2.82 2.80
N PHE A 188 -13.55 -3.47 3.84
CA PHE A 188 -13.32 -3.06 5.22
C PHE A 188 -11.85 -3.19 5.62
N GLY A 189 -11.14 -4.18 5.11
CA GLY A 189 -9.68 -4.25 5.23
C GLY A 189 -8.95 -3.07 4.59
N LEU A 190 -9.43 -2.57 3.46
CA LEU A 190 -8.89 -1.35 2.83
C LEU A 190 -9.21 -0.09 3.64
N MET A 191 -10.36 -0.03 4.31
CA MET A 191 -10.65 1.04 5.28
C MET A 191 -9.69 0.97 6.49
N GLY A 192 -9.42 -0.24 6.98
CA GLY A 192 -8.39 -0.49 8.00
C GLY A 192 -7.00 -0.04 7.54
N ALA A 193 -6.64 -0.38 6.30
CA ALA A 193 -5.39 0.06 5.67
C ALA A 193 -5.29 1.58 5.61
N TYR A 194 -6.35 2.25 5.15
CA TYR A 194 -6.38 3.70 5.06
C TYR A 194 -6.17 4.34 6.44
N LEU A 195 -6.89 3.86 7.47
CA LEU A 195 -6.73 4.34 8.84
C LEU A 195 -5.29 4.13 9.33
N THR A 196 -4.72 2.95 9.13
CA THR A 196 -3.33 2.64 9.52
C THR A 196 -2.34 3.61 8.88
N ILE A 197 -2.49 3.92 7.59
CA ILE A 197 -1.59 4.83 6.89
C ILE A 197 -1.77 6.27 7.38
N MET A 198 -3.00 6.75 7.54
CA MET A 198 -3.26 8.11 8.05
C MET A 198 -2.72 8.31 9.47
N VAL A 199 -2.87 7.31 10.34
CA VAL A 199 -2.28 7.32 11.68
C VAL A 199 -0.75 7.34 11.61
N ALA A 200 -0.13 6.53 10.75
CA ALA A 200 1.32 6.49 10.57
C ALA A 200 1.88 7.82 10.04
N LEU A 201 1.14 8.51 9.17
CA LEU A 201 1.50 9.83 8.61
C LEU A 201 1.11 11.01 9.50
N LYS A 202 0.39 10.78 10.61
CA LYS A 202 -0.14 11.83 11.52
C LYS A 202 -1.15 12.79 10.86
N GLU A 203 -1.89 12.32 9.85
CA GLU A 203 -2.91 13.06 9.09
C GLU A 203 -4.26 13.11 9.84
N ARG A 204 -4.36 13.96 10.87
CA ARG A 204 -5.47 13.95 11.85
C ARG A 204 -6.86 14.17 11.24
N ASP A 205 -6.99 15.06 10.26
CA ASP A 205 -8.28 15.37 9.63
C ASP A 205 -8.80 14.19 8.80
N ASN A 206 -7.90 13.51 8.07
CA ASN A 206 -8.23 12.31 7.31
C ASN A 206 -8.64 11.14 8.21
N VAL A 207 -8.03 11.01 9.40
CA VAL A 207 -8.45 10.01 10.40
C VAL A 207 -9.89 10.24 10.84
N ARG A 208 -10.29 11.49 11.11
CA ARG A 208 -11.66 11.81 11.56
C ARG A 208 -12.70 11.40 10.53
N SER A 209 -12.49 11.75 9.26
CA SER A 209 -13.42 11.43 8.16
C SER A 209 -13.60 9.92 7.98
N VAL A 210 -12.52 9.15 8.10
CA VAL A 210 -12.55 7.68 7.97
C VAL A 210 -13.22 7.04 9.17
N MET A 211 -12.96 7.54 10.38
CA MET A 211 -13.63 7.05 11.59
C MET A 211 -15.14 7.26 11.54
N VAL A 212 -15.60 8.39 10.98
CA VAL A 212 -17.04 8.63 10.73
C VAL A 212 -17.58 7.59 9.76
N LEU A 213 -16.90 7.37 8.63
CA LEU A 213 -17.34 6.37 7.65
C LEU A 213 -17.38 4.96 8.23
N ILE A 214 -16.34 4.55 8.97
CA ILE A 214 -16.30 3.27 9.67
C ILE A 214 -17.47 3.17 10.65
N GLY A 215 -17.71 4.22 11.45
CA GLY A 215 -18.83 4.26 12.40
C GLY A 215 -20.19 4.07 11.71
N VAL A 216 -20.43 4.77 10.61
CA VAL A 216 -21.66 4.61 9.80
C VAL A 216 -21.80 3.20 9.27
N ASN A 217 -20.73 2.63 8.71
CA ASN A 217 -20.73 1.28 8.16
C ASN A 217 -20.94 0.19 9.22
N VAL A 218 -20.37 0.37 10.41
CA VAL A 218 -20.60 -0.52 11.56
C VAL A 218 -22.05 -0.47 11.97
N ILE A 219 -22.62 0.72 12.18
CA ILE A 219 -24.04 0.89 12.55
C ILE A 219 -24.94 0.24 11.48
N TYR A 220 -24.65 0.48 10.20
CA TYR A 220 -25.38 -0.11 9.09
C TYR A 220 -25.32 -1.64 9.09
N GLY A 221 -24.14 -2.23 9.35
CA GLY A 221 -23.95 -3.67 9.44
C GLY A 221 -24.69 -4.35 10.60
N PHE A 222 -24.99 -3.63 11.69
CA PHE A 222 -25.81 -4.14 12.79
C PHE A 222 -27.32 -4.03 12.53
N ILE A 223 -27.75 -3.06 11.73
CA ILE A 223 -29.18 -2.76 11.51
C ILE A 223 -29.73 -3.52 10.29
N MET A 224 -28.91 -3.76 9.27
CA MET A 224 -29.37 -4.35 8.01
C MET A 224 -29.24 -5.88 8.01
N PRO A 225 -30.37 -6.61 7.92
CA PRO A 225 -30.35 -8.06 7.79
C PRO A 225 -29.59 -8.50 6.53
N GLY A 226 -28.80 -9.58 6.65
CA GLY A 226 -28.01 -10.12 5.53
C GLY A 226 -26.61 -9.53 5.39
N ILE A 227 -26.22 -8.58 6.24
CA ILE A 227 -24.84 -8.06 6.31
C ILE A 227 -24.07 -8.76 7.43
N SER A 228 -22.93 -9.38 7.09
CA SER A 228 -22.05 -9.98 8.10
C SER A 228 -21.10 -8.94 8.69
N TRP A 229 -21.49 -8.37 9.84
CA TRP A 229 -20.62 -7.47 10.60
C TRP A 229 -19.34 -8.18 11.09
N GLN A 230 -19.39 -9.50 11.30
CA GLN A 230 -18.27 -10.34 11.69
C GLN A 230 -17.19 -10.33 10.59
N ALA A 231 -17.60 -10.54 9.33
CA ALA A 231 -16.70 -10.47 8.19
C ALA A 231 -16.06 -9.08 8.04
N HIS A 232 -16.84 -8.02 8.28
CA HIS A 232 -16.36 -6.64 8.25
C HIS A 232 -15.33 -6.35 9.34
N LEU A 233 -15.60 -6.77 10.57
CA LEU A 233 -14.69 -6.62 11.71
C LEU A 233 -13.37 -7.37 11.47
N GLY A 234 -13.46 -8.65 11.09
CA GLY A 234 -12.29 -9.47 10.79
C GLY A 234 -11.44 -8.91 9.66
N GLY A 235 -12.11 -8.48 8.58
CA GLY A 235 -11.44 -7.86 7.44
C GLY A 235 -10.73 -6.56 7.80
N PHE A 236 -11.39 -5.69 8.56
CA PHE A 236 -10.81 -4.43 9.05
C PHE A 236 -9.53 -4.67 9.87
N ILE A 237 -9.59 -5.56 10.87
CA ILE A 237 -8.45 -5.85 11.75
C ILE A 237 -7.30 -6.47 10.94
N ALA A 238 -7.59 -7.48 10.13
CA ALA A 238 -6.56 -8.15 9.33
C ALA A 238 -5.92 -7.21 8.30
N GLY A 239 -6.72 -6.37 7.64
CA GLY A 239 -6.24 -5.36 6.69
C GLY A 239 -5.35 -4.30 7.34
N ALA A 240 -5.73 -3.81 8.53
CA ALA A 240 -4.92 -2.87 9.31
C ALA A 240 -3.56 -3.47 9.72
N ILE A 241 -3.56 -4.71 10.22
CA ILE A 241 -2.33 -5.42 10.60
C ILE A 241 -1.44 -5.66 9.36
N ALA A 242 -2.01 -6.19 8.28
CA ALA A 242 -1.27 -6.45 7.04
C ALA A 242 -0.63 -5.17 6.49
N THR A 243 -1.36 -4.05 6.55
CA THR A 243 -0.87 -2.75 6.11
C THR A 243 0.28 -2.27 6.98
N LEU A 244 0.15 -2.36 8.30
CA LEU A 244 1.21 -2.00 9.24
C LEU A 244 2.51 -2.76 8.94
N LEU A 245 2.41 -4.07 8.73
CA LEU A 245 3.55 -4.92 8.36
C LEU A 245 4.18 -4.51 7.02
N CYS A 246 3.35 -4.13 6.04
CA CYS A 246 3.80 -3.69 4.72
C CYS A 246 4.57 -2.36 4.75
N ILE A 247 4.19 -1.42 5.62
CA ILE A 247 4.79 -0.07 5.67
C ILE A 247 5.84 0.09 6.78
N ALA A 248 5.87 -0.78 7.79
CA ALA A 248 6.80 -0.70 8.92
C ALA A 248 8.29 -0.56 8.51
N PRO A 249 8.81 -1.31 7.51
CA PRO A 249 10.21 -1.15 7.10
C PRO A 249 10.54 0.26 6.57
N GLN A 250 9.57 0.94 5.97
CA GLN A 250 9.74 2.30 5.45
C GLN A 250 9.74 3.32 6.60
N LEU A 251 8.84 3.15 7.58
CA LEU A 251 8.76 4.00 8.77
C LEU A 251 10.00 3.89 9.66
N MET A 252 10.59 2.70 9.79
CA MET A 252 11.83 2.49 10.54
C MET A 252 13.01 3.21 9.90
N ARG A 253 13.10 3.20 8.56
CA ARG A 253 14.15 3.89 7.81
C ARG A 253 14.05 5.41 7.91
N SER A 254 12.84 5.97 8.00
CA SER A 254 12.64 7.42 8.11
C SER A 254 12.92 7.98 9.52
N ARG A 255 12.82 7.14 10.57
CA ARG A 255 13.13 7.53 11.96
C ARG A 255 14.61 7.42 12.33
N GLY A 256 15.40 6.66 11.55
CA GLY A 256 16.85 6.54 11.73
C GLY A 256 17.67 7.62 11.03
N ARG A 257 17.01 8.65 10.49
CA ARG A 257 17.61 9.89 9.96
C ARG A 257 17.18 11.05 10.85
#